data_AF-A0A0M9BS40-F1
#
_entry.id   AF-A0A0M9BS40-F1
#
_cell.length_a   1.000
_cell.length_b   1.000
_cell.length_c   1.000
_cell.angle_alpha   90.00
_cell.angle_beta   90.00
_cell.angle_gamma   90.00
#
_symmetry.space_group_name_H-M   'P 1'
#
loop_
_entity.id
_entity.type
_entity.pdbx_description
1 polymer ?
#
loop_
_entity_poly.entity_id
_entity_poly.type
_entity_poly.pdbx_seq_one_letter_code
_entity_poly.pdbx_strand_id
1 'polypeptide(L)'
;MTYYYKQEMGINAEVKSLHQQAEQAALDGKYQEALQLLDSALAKRPNVDGFLQDRQITAKAFNLMNQLNEAATSLKTGKLAAGDKTLQAVAKVLKEREEPVFAKVRTTLNNNKVTLAVLKVKQEIDSLTTVQALAEKLDTVSKLKGKEAEAVQKQIIDKLAGLSYKQAEQQVKKKDFTAALQTVDQGLSYAPENEKLTAYRERVLSERKAFEKAEAERIQLAEQQAAEEDLKNRTAAVSIVNVEAALDIYGDLYISGSMVNNATRPISSITVLVDIYGTDGSYLGQTYVDVYPSWLEVGEEGFFETYYYGVYQEAEVSVVNATWYLE
;
A
#
# COMPACT_ATOMS: atom_id res chain seq x y z
N MET A 1 -90.46 22.65 14.28
CA MET A 1 -89.60 22.05 13.24
C MET A 1 -88.29 22.81 12.98
N THR A 2 -88.21 24.13 13.21
CA THR A 2 -87.02 24.96 12.92
C THR A 2 -85.84 24.83 13.91
N TYR A 3 -86.09 24.52 15.18
CA TYR A 3 -85.02 24.37 16.19
C TYR A 3 -84.21 23.08 16.01
N TYR A 4 -84.90 21.95 15.82
CA TYR A 4 -84.29 20.65 15.58
C TYR A 4 -83.41 20.64 14.32
N TYR A 5 -83.88 21.25 13.23
CA TYR A 5 -83.10 21.37 11.99
C TYR A 5 -81.83 22.21 12.17
N LYS A 6 -81.90 23.32 12.91
CA LYS A 6 -80.72 24.15 13.21
C LYS A 6 -79.70 23.42 14.09
N GLN A 7 -80.18 22.64 15.06
CA GLN A 7 -79.34 21.82 15.92
C GLN A 7 -78.61 20.72 15.13
N GLU A 8 -79.34 20.01 14.26
CA GLU A 8 -78.76 18.97 13.39
C GLU A 8 -77.72 19.54 12.40
N MET A 9 -77.96 20.73 11.83
CA MET A 9 -76.96 21.41 10.99
C MET A 9 -75.70 21.80 11.77
N GLY A 10 -75.85 22.27 13.01
CA GLY A 10 -74.72 22.61 13.88
C GLY A 10 -73.85 21.38 14.19
N ILE A 11 -74.47 20.25 14.55
CA ILE A 11 -73.75 19.00 14.82
C ILE A 11 -73.03 18.50 13.57
N ASN A 12 -73.66 18.57 12.40
CA ASN A 12 -73.03 18.14 11.15
C ASN A 12 -71.83 19.02 10.75
N ALA A 13 -71.90 20.33 10.99
CA ALA A 13 -70.78 21.24 10.74
C ALA A 13 -69.60 20.98 11.70
N GLU A 14 -69.90 20.75 12.98
CA GLU A 14 -68.89 20.44 13.99
C GLU A 14 -68.19 19.09 13.71
N VAL A 15 -68.98 18.05 13.39
CA VAL A 15 -68.47 16.73 13.05
C VAL A 15 -67.58 16.77 11.81
N LYS A 16 -67.97 17.54 10.78
CA LYS A 16 -67.14 17.74 9.59
C LYS A 16 -65.81 18.44 9.92
N SER A 17 -65.84 19.46 10.78
CA SER A 17 -64.63 20.16 11.22
C SER A 17 -63.69 19.23 12.00
N LEU A 18 -64.23 18.43 12.92
CA LEU A 18 -63.46 17.44 13.69
C LEU A 18 -62.80 16.41 12.76
N HIS A 19 -63.54 15.93 11.75
CA HIS A 19 -63.02 14.96 10.79
C HIS A 19 -61.88 15.54 9.93
N GLN A 20 -62.03 16.77 9.42
CA GLN A 20 -60.99 17.45 8.65
C GLN A 20 -59.72 17.70 9.47
N GLN A 21 -59.88 18.11 10.74
CA GLN A 21 -58.74 18.30 11.64
C GLN A 21 -58.06 16.97 11.95
N ALA A 22 -58.83 15.89 12.12
CA ALA A 22 -58.27 14.56 12.36
C ALA A 22 -57.48 14.04 11.17
N GLU A 23 -58.00 14.23 9.96
CA GLU A 23 -57.31 13.84 8.72
C GLU A 23 -55.98 14.56 8.60
N GLN A 24 -55.96 15.89 8.79
CA GLN A 24 -54.73 16.67 8.77
C GLN A 24 -53.74 16.20 9.84
N ALA A 25 -54.21 16.01 11.08
CA ALA A 25 -53.38 15.50 12.17
C ALA A 25 -52.79 14.11 11.85
N ALA A 26 -53.57 13.22 11.23
CA ALA A 26 -53.12 11.89 10.84
C ALA A 26 -52.07 11.94 9.73
N LEU A 27 -52.26 12.77 8.71
CA LEU A 27 -51.29 12.98 7.62
C LEU A 27 -49.97 13.60 8.12
N ASP A 28 -50.06 14.47 9.13
CA ASP A 28 -48.89 15.07 9.79
C ASP A 28 -48.16 14.11 10.74
N GLY A 29 -48.74 12.95 11.03
CA GLY A 29 -48.19 11.94 11.94
C GLY A 29 -48.55 12.17 13.41
N LYS A 30 -49.44 13.11 13.71
CA LYS A 30 -49.99 13.36 15.05
C LYS A 30 -51.13 12.39 15.35
N TYR A 31 -50.85 11.09 15.28
CA TYR A 31 -51.89 10.07 15.28
C TYR A 31 -52.74 10.02 16.56
N GLN A 32 -52.14 10.33 17.72
CA GLN A 32 -52.89 10.39 18.98
C GLN A 32 -53.94 11.52 18.97
N GLU A 33 -53.58 12.70 18.47
CA GLU A 33 -54.50 13.83 18.30
C GLU A 33 -55.60 13.48 17.29
N ALA A 34 -55.24 12.89 16.16
CA ALA A 34 -56.19 12.43 15.15
C ALA A 34 -57.22 11.44 15.71
N LEU A 35 -56.77 10.48 16.54
CA LEU A 35 -57.68 9.52 17.19
C LEU A 35 -58.64 10.20 18.15
N GLN A 36 -58.18 11.17 18.96
CA GLN A 36 -59.04 11.93 19.87
C GLN A 36 -60.11 12.74 19.12
N LEU A 37 -59.75 13.34 17.99
CA LEU A 37 -60.66 14.09 17.13
C LEU A 37 -61.71 13.16 16.47
N LEU A 38 -61.30 11.99 16.00
CA LEU A 38 -62.21 10.96 15.45
C LEU A 38 -63.14 10.38 16.51
N ASP A 39 -62.64 10.12 17.72
CA ASP A 39 -63.46 9.68 18.85
C ASP A 39 -64.51 10.73 19.23
N SER A 40 -64.13 12.02 19.21
CA SER A 40 -65.05 13.14 19.45
C SER A 40 -66.13 13.26 18.37
N ALA A 41 -65.78 13.02 17.10
CA ALA A 41 -66.72 13.00 15.99
C ALA A 41 -67.70 11.81 16.09
N LEU A 42 -67.19 10.61 16.41
CA LEU A 42 -67.98 9.38 16.59
C LEU A 42 -68.90 9.45 17.82
N ALA A 43 -68.49 10.13 18.89
CA ALA A 43 -69.35 10.35 20.05
C ALA A 43 -70.61 11.16 19.69
N LYS A 44 -70.51 12.09 18.73
CA LYS A 44 -71.64 12.88 18.22
C LYS A 44 -72.43 12.13 17.15
N ARG A 45 -71.78 11.28 16.36
CA ARG A 45 -72.37 10.47 15.27
C ARG A 45 -71.76 9.06 15.23
N PRO A 46 -72.29 8.10 16.02
CA PRO A 46 -71.65 6.79 16.20
C PRO A 46 -71.61 5.87 14.98
N ASN A 47 -72.50 6.08 13.99
CA ASN A 47 -72.75 5.14 12.90
C ASN A 47 -72.33 5.68 11.53
N VAL A 48 -71.21 6.40 11.47
CA VAL A 48 -70.63 6.88 10.22
C VAL A 48 -69.47 5.97 9.82
N ASP A 49 -69.71 5.08 8.86
CA ASP A 49 -68.74 4.05 8.45
C ASP A 49 -67.37 4.63 8.05
N GLY A 50 -67.36 5.78 7.37
CA GLY A 50 -66.11 6.47 6.99
C GLY A 50 -65.26 6.85 8.21
N PHE A 51 -65.86 7.35 9.29
CA PHE A 51 -65.12 7.72 10.50
C PHE A 51 -64.60 6.49 11.25
N LEU A 52 -65.37 5.39 11.26
CA LEU A 52 -64.92 4.13 11.82
C LEU A 52 -63.70 3.58 11.06
N GLN A 53 -63.72 3.66 9.73
CA GLN A 53 -62.59 3.25 8.88
C GLN A 53 -61.36 4.15 9.08
N ASP A 54 -61.52 5.47 9.04
CA ASP A 54 -60.42 6.42 9.24
C ASP A 54 -59.78 6.26 10.61
N ARG A 55 -60.59 6.02 11.64
CA ARG A 55 -60.11 5.71 12.99
C ARG A 55 -59.32 4.42 13.04
N GLN A 56 -59.82 3.34 12.41
CA GLN A 56 -59.11 2.07 12.36
C GLN A 56 -57.76 2.18 11.63
N ILE A 57 -57.74 2.88 10.50
CA ILE A 57 -56.52 3.11 9.71
C ILE A 57 -55.53 3.96 10.53
N THR A 58 -56.00 5.05 11.13
CA THR A 58 -55.18 5.94 11.99
C THR A 58 -54.63 5.20 13.21
N ALA A 59 -55.44 4.36 13.86
CA ALA A 59 -55.00 3.54 14.98
C ALA A 59 -53.91 2.56 14.58
N LYS A 60 -54.00 1.97 13.39
CA LYS A 60 -52.96 1.09 12.85
C LYS A 60 -51.67 1.87 12.57
N ALA A 61 -51.76 3.06 11.97
CA ALA A 61 -50.60 3.93 11.76
C ALA A 61 -49.94 4.33 13.09
N PHE A 62 -50.74 4.68 14.11
CA PHE A 62 -50.25 4.97 15.46
C PHE A 62 -49.48 3.79 16.07
N ASN A 63 -50.05 2.59 16.01
CA ASN A 63 -49.41 1.39 16.55
C ASN A 63 -48.08 1.08 15.85
N LEU A 64 -48.02 1.20 14.52
CA LEU A 64 -46.76 1.03 13.79
C LEU A 64 -45.74 2.11 14.16
N MET A 65 -46.17 3.37 14.34
CA MET A 65 -45.28 4.44 14.78
C MET A 65 -44.70 4.18 16.18
N ASN A 66 -45.52 3.68 17.12
CA ASN A 66 -45.06 3.29 18.45
C ASN A 66 -44.02 2.16 18.39
N GLN A 67 -44.27 1.12 17.57
CA GLN A 67 -43.29 0.06 17.32
C GLN A 67 -41.98 0.59 16.73
N LEU A 68 -42.04 1.59 15.83
CA LEU A 68 -40.84 2.23 15.30
C LEU A 68 -40.08 3.05 16.36
N ASN A 69 -40.78 3.70 17.29
CA ASN A 69 -40.17 4.42 18.41
C ASN A 69 -39.48 3.46 19.39
N GLU A 70 -40.09 2.31 19.67
CA GLU A 70 -39.50 1.23 20.46
C GLU A 70 -38.27 0.62 19.76
N ALA A 71 -38.35 0.42 18.44
CA ALA A 71 -37.23 -0.03 17.64
C ALA A 71 -36.08 0.99 17.73
N ALA A 72 -36.35 2.28 17.53
CA ALA A 72 -35.35 3.34 17.67
C ALA A 72 -34.67 3.34 19.05
N THR A 73 -35.44 3.09 20.12
CA THR A 73 -34.91 2.96 21.48
C THR A 73 -34.02 1.72 21.63
N SER A 74 -34.44 0.59 21.03
CA SER A 74 -33.65 -0.64 21.01
C SER A 74 -32.32 -0.45 20.26
N LEU A 75 -32.33 0.27 19.13
CA LEU A 75 -31.13 0.62 18.38
C LEU A 75 -30.17 1.48 19.23
N LYS A 76 -30.69 2.54 19.87
CA LYS A 76 -29.89 3.43 20.73
C LYS A 76 -29.28 2.72 21.94
N THR A 77 -29.94 1.69 22.45
CA THR A 77 -29.47 0.89 23.60
C THR A 77 -28.63 -0.32 23.19
N GLY A 78 -28.22 -0.42 21.91
CA GLY A 78 -27.35 -1.48 21.40
C GLY A 78 -28.05 -2.82 21.15
N LYS A 79 -29.36 -2.91 21.34
CA LYS A 79 -30.17 -4.12 21.07
C LYS A 79 -30.51 -4.23 19.58
N LEU A 80 -29.48 -4.32 18.73
CA LEU A 80 -29.63 -4.24 17.28
C LEU A 80 -30.53 -5.32 16.70
N ALA A 81 -30.41 -6.57 17.17
CA ALA A 81 -31.23 -7.69 16.69
C ALA A 81 -32.72 -7.51 17.02
N ALA A 82 -33.03 -6.99 18.21
CA ALA A 82 -34.40 -6.71 18.61
C ALA A 82 -34.99 -5.56 17.77
N GLY A 83 -34.22 -4.49 17.57
CA GLY A 83 -34.61 -3.38 16.69
C GLY A 83 -34.87 -3.86 15.26
N ASP A 84 -33.95 -4.62 14.67
CA ASP A 84 -34.08 -5.17 13.31
C ASP A 84 -35.34 -6.02 13.15
N LYS A 85 -35.61 -6.92 14.11
CA LYS A 85 -36.84 -7.74 14.10
C LYS A 85 -38.11 -6.88 14.06
N THR A 86 -38.16 -5.81 14.87
CA THR A 86 -39.31 -4.88 14.88
C THR A 86 -39.42 -4.12 13.56
N LEU A 87 -38.31 -3.62 13.00
CA LEU A 87 -38.32 -2.92 11.71
C LEU A 87 -38.79 -3.83 10.57
N GLN A 88 -38.39 -5.10 10.57
CA GLN A 88 -38.85 -6.09 9.57
C GLN A 88 -40.34 -6.39 9.70
N ALA A 89 -40.85 -6.52 10.93
CA ALA A 89 -42.27 -6.71 11.18
C ALA A 89 -43.10 -5.53 10.68
N VAL A 90 -42.71 -4.29 11.00
CA VAL A 90 -43.36 -3.07 10.51
C VAL A 90 -43.29 -2.98 8.97
N ALA A 91 -42.13 -3.29 8.38
CA ALA A 91 -41.95 -3.27 6.93
C ALA A 91 -42.88 -4.26 6.23
N LYS A 92 -43.11 -5.45 6.80
CA LYS A 92 -44.04 -6.44 6.24
C LYS A 92 -45.47 -5.91 6.22
N VAL A 93 -45.91 -5.28 7.30
CA VAL A 93 -47.27 -4.69 7.37
C VAL A 93 -47.42 -3.54 6.37
N LEU A 94 -46.40 -2.68 6.22
CA LEU A 94 -46.47 -1.53 5.32
C LEU A 94 -46.49 -1.90 3.83
N LYS A 95 -46.00 -3.08 3.42
CA LYS A 95 -46.05 -3.53 2.02
C LYS A 95 -47.47 -3.62 1.46
N GLU A 96 -48.45 -3.82 2.33
CA GLU A 96 -49.85 -3.99 1.95
C GLU A 96 -50.67 -2.69 2.13
N ARG A 97 -50.01 -1.56 2.45
CA ARG A 97 -50.67 -0.34 2.96
C ARG A 97 -50.20 0.93 2.27
N GLU A 98 -50.82 1.28 1.15
CA GLU A 98 -50.46 2.45 0.34
C GLU A 98 -51.14 3.76 0.77
N GLU A 99 -51.95 3.74 1.83
CA GLU A 99 -52.70 4.93 2.26
C GLU A 99 -51.77 6.07 2.74
N PRO A 100 -52.07 7.35 2.40
CA PRO A 100 -51.19 8.51 2.71
C PRO A 100 -50.84 8.67 4.19
N VAL A 101 -51.74 8.27 5.09
CA VAL A 101 -51.53 8.28 6.56
C VAL A 101 -50.29 7.48 7.00
N PHE A 102 -49.83 6.52 6.20
CA PHE A 102 -48.62 5.73 6.45
C PHE A 102 -47.33 6.40 5.94
N ALA A 103 -47.40 7.53 5.24
CA ALA A 103 -46.22 8.18 4.67
C ALA A 103 -45.17 8.54 5.74
N LYS A 104 -45.59 9.09 6.89
CA LYS A 104 -44.69 9.36 8.02
C LYS A 104 -44.11 8.09 8.61
N VAL A 105 -44.90 7.02 8.75
CA VAL A 105 -44.45 5.70 9.21
C VAL A 105 -43.36 5.15 8.29
N ARG A 106 -43.53 5.24 6.97
CA ARG A 106 -42.54 4.79 5.97
C ARG A 106 -41.24 5.58 6.07
N THR A 107 -41.32 6.90 6.22
CA THR A 107 -40.15 7.77 6.41
C THR A 107 -39.39 7.39 7.69
N THR A 108 -40.09 7.22 8.82
CA THR A 108 -39.48 6.81 10.09
C THR A 108 -38.86 5.41 9.99
N LEU A 109 -39.53 4.46 9.33
CA LEU A 109 -38.99 3.12 9.09
C LEU A 109 -37.68 3.19 8.30
N ASN A 110 -37.64 3.98 7.22
CA ASN A 110 -36.44 4.13 6.40
C ASN A 110 -35.29 4.78 7.20
N ASN A 111 -35.57 5.81 7.99
CA ASN A 111 -34.57 6.44 8.85
C ASN A 111 -34.03 5.44 9.89
N ASN A 112 -34.89 4.66 10.53
CA ASN A 112 -34.45 3.64 11.49
C ASN A 112 -33.65 2.51 10.83
N LYS A 113 -33.96 2.14 9.58
CA LYS A 113 -33.17 1.18 8.80
C LYS A 113 -31.77 1.72 8.50
N VAL A 114 -31.67 3.00 8.14
CA VAL A 114 -30.38 3.69 7.97
C VAL A 114 -29.59 3.63 9.28
N THR A 115 -30.18 4.04 10.40
CA THR A 115 -29.53 3.99 11.72
C THR A 115 -29.09 2.56 12.10
N LEU A 116 -29.92 1.54 11.86
CA LEU A 116 -29.54 0.15 12.09
C LEU A 116 -28.32 -0.25 11.25
N ALA A 117 -28.31 0.09 9.96
CA ALA A 117 -27.18 -0.23 9.08
C ALA A 117 -25.90 0.46 9.55
N VAL A 118 -25.98 1.75 9.91
CA VAL A 118 -24.87 2.51 10.47
C VAL A 118 -24.33 1.87 11.75
N LEU A 119 -25.22 1.47 12.68
CA LEU A 119 -24.82 0.85 13.94
C LEU A 119 -24.18 -0.53 13.76
N LYS A 120 -24.71 -1.36 12.85
CA LYS A 120 -24.10 -2.65 12.50
C LYS A 120 -22.68 -2.45 11.97
N VAL A 121 -22.51 -1.52 11.04
CA VAL A 121 -21.18 -1.20 10.49
C VAL A 121 -20.26 -0.67 11.59
N LYS A 122 -20.73 0.23 12.46
CA LYS A 122 -19.94 0.77 13.58
C LYS A 122 -19.43 -0.32 14.53
N GLN A 123 -20.24 -1.34 14.82
CA GLN A 123 -19.84 -2.46 15.67
C GLN A 123 -18.75 -3.33 15.02
N GLU A 124 -18.75 -3.41 13.69
CA GLU A 124 -17.80 -4.21 12.93
C GLU A 124 -16.53 -3.44 12.56
N ILE A 125 -16.58 -2.11 12.39
CA ILE A 125 -15.47 -1.30 11.90
C ILE A 125 -14.17 -1.60 12.64
N ASP A 126 -14.22 -1.70 13.97
CA ASP A 126 -13.02 -1.89 14.80
C ASP A 126 -12.33 -3.23 14.55
N SER A 127 -13.09 -4.30 14.23
CA SER A 127 -12.53 -5.62 13.93
C SER A 127 -12.01 -5.77 12.50
N LEU A 128 -12.37 -4.85 11.59
CA LEU A 128 -11.88 -4.87 10.22
C LEU A 128 -10.42 -4.41 10.15
N THR A 129 -9.55 -5.29 9.65
CA THR A 129 -8.09 -5.08 9.58
C THR A 129 -7.55 -4.99 8.16
N THR A 130 -8.39 -5.18 7.14
CA THR A 130 -7.98 -5.17 5.74
C THR A 130 -8.62 -4.00 4.98
N VAL A 131 -7.87 -3.49 3.99
CA VAL A 131 -8.35 -2.42 3.09
C VAL A 131 -9.61 -2.86 2.34
N GLN A 132 -9.62 -4.09 1.83
CA GLN A 132 -10.76 -4.64 1.09
C GLN A 132 -12.04 -4.69 1.92
N ALA A 133 -11.98 -5.21 3.15
CA ALA A 133 -13.18 -5.34 3.98
C ALA A 133 -13.75 -3.96 4.37
N LEU A 134 -12.89 -2.97 4.61
CA LEU A 134 -13.34 -1.60 4.87
C LEU A 134 -13.92 -0.94 3.61
N ALA A 135 -13.37 -1.18 2.43
CA ALA A 135 -13.90 -0.65 1.17
C ALA A 135 -15.31 -1.20 0.89
N GLU A 136 -15.56 -2.48 1.15
CA GLU A 136 -16.90 -3.08 1.01
C GLU A 136 -17.93 -2.44 1.97
N LYS A 137 -17.52 -2.17 3.22
CA LYS A 137 -18.38 -1.43 4.16
C LYS A 137 -18.57 0.02 3.75
N LEU A 138 -17.55 0.67 3.19
CA LEU A 138 -17.65 2.04 2.68
C LEU A 138 -18.71 2.15 1.59
N ASP A 139 -18.72 1.22 0.61
CA ASP A 139 -19.74 1.17 -0.45
C ASP A 139 -21.16 0.97 0.11
N THR A 140 -21.29 0.22 1.20
CA THR A 140 -22.58 0.05 1.88
C THR A 140 -23.05 1.35 2.53
N VAL A 141 -22.16 2.03 3.25
CA VAL A 141 -22.51 3.24 4.01
C VAL A 141 -22.65 4.47 3.11
N SER A 142 -21.90 4.58 2.01
CA SER A 142 -21.97 5.71 1.08
C SER A 142 -23.32 5.85 0.37
N LYS A 143 -24.09 4.75 0.29
CA LYS A 143 -25.46 4.72 -0.24
C LYS A 143 -26.50 5.20 0.79
N LEU A 144 -26.12 5.33 2.06
CA LEU A 144 -26.98 5.79 3.14
C LEU A 144 -26.91 7.32 3.24
N LYS A 145 -28.04 7.94 3.61
CA LYS A 145 -28.15 9.40 3.76
C LYS A 145 -28.25 9.78 5.23
N GLY A 146 -27.62 10.89 5.60
CA GLY A 146 -27.76 11.52 6.92
C GLY A 146 -26.46 11.61 7.70
N LYS A 147 -26.46 12.48 8.72
CA LYS A 147 -25.26 12.84 9.49
C LYS A 147 -24.55 11.65 10.15
N GLU A 148 -25.30 10.65 10.62
CA GLU A 148 -24.70 9.46 11.23
C GLU A 148 -23.97 8.59 10.20
N ALA A 149 -24.53 8.47 8.99
CA ALA A 149 -23.91 7.75 7.89
C ALA A 149 -22.63 8.47 7.41
N GLU A 150 -22.68 9.80 7.26
CA GLU A 150 -21.52 10.62 6.92
C GLU A 150 -20.39 10.48 7.95
N ALA A 151 -20.72 10.47 9.25
CA ALA A 151 -19.75 10.29 10.31
C ALA A 151 -19.08 8.91 10.25
N VAL A 152 -19.85 7.85 10.03
CA VAL A 152 -19.30 6.50 9.88
C VAL A 152 -18.51 6.34 8.59
N GLN A 153 -18.94 6.95 7.49
CA GLN A 153 -18.18 7.02 6.24
C GLN A 153 -16.80 7.64 6.49
N LYS A 154 -16.74 8.77 7.19
CA LYS A 154 -15.47 9.41 7.55
C LYS A 154 -14.58 8.49 8.40
N GLN A 155 -15.15 7.81 9.41
CA GLN A 155 -14.39 6.85 10.23
C GLN A 155 -13.79 5.71 9.39
N ILE A 156 -14.53 5.17 8.42
CA ILE A 156 -14.03 4.13 7.52
C ILE A 156 -12.90 4.66 6.66
N ILE A 157 -13.06 5.85 6.08
CA ILE A 157 -12.04 6.52 5.25
C ILE A 157 -10.75 6.77 6.06
N ASP A 158 -10.87 7.28 7.29
CA ASP A 158 -9.73 7.52 8.17
C ASP A 158 -9.00 6.21 8.51
N LYS A 159 -9.75 5.12 8.76
CA LYS A 159 -9.18 3.80 9.05
C LYS A 159 -8.52 3.18 7.82
N LEU A 160 -9.12 3.31 6.64
CA LEU A 160 -8.54 2.90 5.35
C LEU A 160 -7.20 3.59 5.13
N ALA A 161 -7.14 4.91 5.35
CA ALA A 161 -5.92 5.67 5.21
C ALA A 161 -4.83 5.19 6.19
N GLY A 162 -5.21 4.96 7.45
CA GLY A 162 -4.29 4.45 8.47
C GLY A 162 -3.74 3.06 8.18
N LEU A 163 -4.56 2.13 7.67
CA LEU A 163 -4.11 0.79 7.27
C LEU A 163 -3.22 0.84 6.03
N SER A 164 -3.58 1.64 5.02
CA SER A 164 -2.78 1.81 3.82
C SER A 164 -1.40 2.36 4.14
N TYR A 165 -1.33 3.36 5.04
CA TYR A 165 -0.06 3.89 5.56
C TYR A 165 0.78 2.79 6.22
N LYS A 166 0.21 2.03 7.16
CA LYS A 166 0.92 0.98 7.89
C LYS A 166 1.44 -0.12 6.96
N GLN A 167 0.63 -0.54 6.00
CA GLN A 167 1.01 -1.57 5.04
C GLN A 167 2.13 -1.08 4.11
N ALA A 168 2.02 0.15 3.60
CA ALA A 168 3.05 0.77 2.79
C ALA A 168 4.38 0.91 3.55
N GLU A 169 4.34 1.23 4.84
CA GLU A 169 5.54 1.28 5.69
C GLU A 169 6.27 -0.06 5.77
N GLN A 170 5.53 -1.17 5.84
CA GLN A 170 6.14 -2.50 5.82
C GLN A 170 6.77 -2.84 4.46
N GLN A 171 6.18 -2.37 3.35
CA GLN A 171 6.72 -2.57 2.01
C GLN A 171 8.00 -1.74 1.79
N VAL A 172 8.03 -0.48 2.24
CA VAL A 172 9.23 0.37 2.23
C VAL A 172 10.37 -0.26 3.03
N LYS A 173 10.09 -0.83 4.21
CA LYS A 173 11.09 -1.55 5.01
C LYS A 173 11.71 -2.72 4.25
N LYS A 174 10.94 -3.37 3.38
CA LYS A 174 11.39 -4.47 2.49
C LYS A 174 12.00 -3.98 1.17
N LYS A 175 12.15 -2.66 0.99
CA LYS A 175 12.61 -2.02 -0.26
C LYS A 175 11.69 -2.27 -1.46
N ASP A 176 10.44 -2.66 -1.22
CA ASP A 176 9.41 -2.81 -2.25
C ASP A 176 8.66 -1.48 -2.43
N PHE A 177 9.34 -0.52 -3.06
CA PHE A 177 8.81 0.83 -3.26
C PHE A 177 7.62 0.85 -4.22
N THR A 178 7.57 -0.08 -5.19
CA THR A 178 6.46 -0.19 -6.14
C THR A 178 5.18 -0.60 -5.42
N ALA A 179 5.21 -1.65 -4.60
CA ALA A 179 4.04 -2.07 -3.83
C ALA A 179 3.64 -1.02 -2.78
N ALA A 180 4.61 -0.34 -2.16
CA ALA A 180 4.37 0.76 -1.24
C ALA A 180 3.57 1.89 -1.90
N LEU A 181 4.01 2.36 -3.08
CA LEU A 181 3.31 3.41 -3.81
C LEU A 181 1.91 2.99 -4.23
N GLN A 182 1.74 1.76 -4.75
CA GLN A 182 0.42 1.23 -5.09
C GLN A 182 -0.53 1.19 -3.89
N THR A 183 -0.02 0.80 -2.72
CA THR A 183 -0.82 0.76 -1.48
C THR A 183 -1.21 2.15 -1.00
N VAL A 184 -0.29 3.13 -1.09
CA VAL A 184 -0.59 4.54 -0.77
C VAL A 184 -1.59 5.13 -1.75
N ASP A 185 -1.43 4.90 -3.04
CA ASP A 185 -2.33 5.37 -4.09
C ASP A 185 -3.74 4.77 -3.93
N GLN A 186 -3.83 3.49 -3.55
CA GLN A 186 -5.10 2.87 -3.20
C GLN A 186 -5.75 3.56 -1.98
N GLY A 187 -4.98 3.86 -0.93
CA GLY A 187 -5.47 4.62 0.22
C GLY A 187 -5.99 6.02 -0.16
N LEU A 188 -5.25 6.72 -1.02
CA LEU A 188 -5.61 8.05 -1.52
C LEU A 188 -6.83 8.03 -2.44
N SER A 189 -7.10 6.93 -3.14
CA SER A 189 -8.31 6.78 -3.94
C SER A 189 -9.60 6.86 -3.10
N TYR A 190 -9.54 6.44 -1.83
CA TYR A 190 -10.64 6.56 -0.87
C TYR A 190 -10.55 7.83 -0.02
N ALA A 191 -9.35 8.33 0.22
CA ALA A 191 -9.06 9.46 1.10
C ALA A 191 -8.20 10.52 0.38
N PRO A 192 -8.71 11.18 -0.68
CA PRO A 192 -7.90 12.05 -1.54
C PRO A 192 -7.36 13.29 -0.82
N GLU A 193 -8.05 13.73 0.22
CA GLU A 193 -7.66 14.89 1.05
C GLU A 193 -6.79 14.48 2.26
N ASN A 194 -6.35 13.22 2.35
CA ASN A 194 -5.55 12.77 3.48
C ASN A 194 -4.09 13.24 3.37
N GLU A 195 -3.79 14.39 3.99
CA GLU A 195 -2.46 15.00 3.97
C GLU A 195 -1.34 14.06 4.44
N LYS A 196 -1.62 13.18 5.42
CA LYS A 196 -0.63 12.23 5.93
C LYS A 196 -0.23 11.20 4.86
N LEU A 197 -1.21 10.65 4.13
CA LEU A 197 -0.93 9.74 3.02
C LEU A 197 -0.24 10.45 1.86
N THR A 198 -0.67 11.67 1.52
CA THR A 198 -0.04 12.46 0.45
C THR A 198 1.43 12.74 0.77
N ALA A 199 1.72 13.21 1.99
CA ALA A 199 3.10 13.43 2.44
C ALA A 199 3.91 12.12 2.47
N TYR A 200 3.27 11.01 2.87
CA TYR A 200 3.92 9.71 2.88
C TYR A 200 4.26 9.23 1.47
N ARG A 201 3.37 9.44 0.49
CA ARG A 201 3.63 9.13 -0.93
C ARG A 201 4.89 9.81 -1.43
N GLU A 202 5.03 11.12 -1.17
CA GLU A 202 6.21 11.89 -1.56
C GLU A 202 7.48 11.38 -0.87
N ARG A 203 7.37 10.99 0.40
CA ARG A 203 8.47 10.36 1.12
C ARG A 203 8.89 9.03 0.47
N VAL A 204 7.94 8.16 0.09
CA VAL A 204 8.25 6.89 -0.59
C VAL A 204 8.94 7.15 -1.93
N LEU A 205 8.50 8.14 -2.71
CA LEU A 205 9.16 8.52 -3.97
C LEU A 205 10.60 9.01 -3.75
N SER A 206 10.82 9.83 -2.73
CA SER A 206 12.14 10.33 -2.36
C SER A 206 13.06 9.20 -1.91
N GLU A 207 12.59 8.31 -1.04
CA GLU A 207 13.36 7.15 -0.57
C GLU A 207 13.69 6.18 -1.73
N ARG A 208 12.76 5.96 -2.66
CA ARG A 208 13.01 5.16 -3.87
C ARG A 208 14.13 5.76 -4.71
N LYS A 209 14.06 7.07 -5.01
CA LYS A 209 15.08 7.76 -5.81
C LYS A 209 16.46 7.74 -5.13
N ALA A 210 16.50 7.93 -3.81
CA ALA A 210 17.74 7.85 -3.04
C ALA A 210 18.34 6.43 -3.08
N PHE A 211 17.49 5.40 -2.97
CA PHE A 211 17.92 4.01 -3.08
C PHE A 211 18.46 3.67 -4.47
N GLU A 212 17.73 4.03 -5.53
CA GLU A 212 18.15 3.83 -6.93
C GLU A 212 19.48 4.53 -7.22
N LYS A 213 19.66 5.76 -6.74
CA LYS A 213 20.91 6.50 -6.89
C LYS A 213 22.07 5.81 -6.17
N ALA A 214 21.88 5.40 -4.91
CA ALA A 214 22.92 4.73 -4.14
C ALA A 214 23.32 3.39 -4.77
N GLU A 215 22.37 2.67 -5.37
CA GLU A 215 22.66 1.41 -6.06
C GLU A 215 23.44 1.64 -7.36
N ALA A 216 23.07 2.67 -8.14
CA ALA A 216 23.83 3.05 -9.32
C ALA A 216 25.28 3.45 -8.98
N GLU A 217 25.49 4.22 -7.90
CA GLU A 217 26.82 4.60 -7.41
C GLU A 217 27.64 3.37 -6.98
N ARG A 218 27.01 2.38 -6.35
CA ARG A 218 27.68 1.11 -5.97
C ARG A 218 28.12 0.30 -7.18
N ILE A 219 27.25 0.20 -8.19
CA ILE A 219 27.57 -0.51 -9.44
C ILE A 219 28.73 0.18 -10.14
N GLN A 220 28.68 1.51 -10.28
CA GLN A 220 29.75 2.27 -10.91
C GLN A 220 31.09 2.13 -10.17
N LEU A 221 31.08 2.13 -8.84
CA LEU A 221 32.29 1.90 -8.04
C LEU A 221 32.85 0.49 -8.25
N ALA A 222 31.97 -0.52 -8.26
CA ALA A 222 32.38 -1.91 -8.50
C ALA A 222 32.96 -2.09 -9.92
N GLU A 223 32.37 -1.44 -10.93
CA GLU A 223 32.89 -1.43 -12.30
C GLU A 223 34.25 -0.76 -12.41
N GLN A 224 34.44 0.39 -11.76
CA GLN A 224 35.73 1.08 -11.72
C GLN A 224 36.80 0.21 -11.05
N GLN A 225 36.49 -0.39 -9.90
CA GLN A 225 37.42 -1.27 -9.19
C GLN A 225 37.78 -2.50 -10.03
N ALA A 226 36.81 -3.11 -10.71
CA ALA A 226 37.08 -4.22 -11.61
C ALA A 226 37.95 -3.82 -12.81
N ALA A 227 37.76 -2.62 -13.35
CA ALA A 227 38.59 -2.10 -14.44
C ALA A 227 40.02 -1.75 -14.00
N GLU A 228 40.18 -1.16 -12.81
CA GLU A 228 41.50 -0.90 -12.20
C GLU A 228 42.25 -2.21 -11.92
N GLU A 229 41.53 -3.22 -11.42
CA GLU A 229 42.05 -4.57 -11.20
C GLU A 229 42.50 -5.23 -12.50
N ASP A 230 41.66 -5.25 -13.55
CA ASP A 230 42.00 -5.80 -14.87
C ASP A 230 43.20 -5.07 -15.50
N LEU A 231 43.25 -3.74 -15.40
CA LEU A 231 44.38 -2.97 -15.91
C LEU A 231 45.68 -3.32 -15.17
N LYS A 232 45.64 -3.43 -13.84
CA LYS A 232 46.79 -3.84 -13.04
C LYS A 232 47.26 -5.24 -13.43
N ASN A 233 46.33 -6.17 -13.57
CA ASN A 233 46.61 -7.56 -13.95
C ASN A 233 47.16 -7.71 -15.37
N ARG A 234 46.91 -6.76 -16.27
CA ARG A 234 47.43 -6.77 -17.65
C ARG A 234 48.75 -6.03 -17.83
N THR A 235 49.06 -5.07 -16.97
CA THR A 235 50.20 -4.16 -17.20
C THR A 235 51.25 -4.18 -16.11
N ALA A 236 50.88 -4.57 -14.89
CA ALA A 236 51.75 -4.50 -13.71
C ALA A 236 51.63 -5.75 -12.82
N ALA A 237 51.31 -6.90 -13.42
CA ALA A 237 51.22 -8.18 -12.72
C ALA A 237 52.58 -8.71 -12.25
N VAL A 238 53.67 -8.26 -12.87
CA VAL A 238 55.01 -8.79 -12.64
C VAL A 238 55.96 -7.65 -12.26
N SER A 239 56.82 -7.88 -11.28
CA SER A 239 57.93 -6.96 -10.97
C SER A 239 59.22 -7.73 -10.77
N ILE A 240 60.28 -7.28 -11.45
CA ILE A 240 61.61 -7.86 -11.36
C ILE A 240 62.25 -7.43 -10.04
N VAL A 241 62.72 -8.40 -9.26
CA VAL A 241 63.42 -8.18 -7.98
C VAL A 241 64.92 -8.07 -8.21
N ASN A 242 65.47 -8.96 -9.05
CA ASN A 242 66.89 -9.06 -9.37
C ASN A 242 67.04 -9.53 -10.82
N VAL A 243 68.05 -9.01 -11.51
CA VAL A 243 68.62 -9.65 -12.70
C VAL A 243 70.14 -9.51 -12.66
N GLU A 244 70.85 -10.61 -12.91
CA GLU A 244 72.30 -10.70 -12.90
C GLU A 244 72.78 -11.49 -14.12
N ALA A 245 73.98 -11.14 -14.61
CA ALA A 245 74.66 -11.89 -15.65
C ALA A 245 76.13 -12.13 -15.27
N ALA A 246 76.60 -13.35 -15.49
CA ALA A 246 77.97 -13.76 -15.20
C ALA A 246 78.51 -14.64 -16.33
N LEU A 247 79.81 -14.53 -16.61
CA LEU A 247 80.49 -15.44 -17.52
C LEU A 247 80.71 -16.79 -16.84
N ASP A 248 80.41 -17.86 -17.56
CA ASP A 248 80.74 -19.21 -17.13
C ASP A 248 82.19 -19.61 -17.52
N ILE A 249 82.57 -20.84 -17.16
CA ILE A 249 83.91 -21.37 -17.44
C ILE A 249 84.21 -21.59 -18.93
N TYR A 250 83.18 -21.57 -19.78
CA TYR A 250 83.27 -21.73 -21.23
C TYR A 250 83.19 -20.39 -21.97
N GLY A 251 82.96 -19.29 -21.23
CA GLY A 251 82.80 -17.94 -21.76
C GLY A 251 81.39 -17.65 -22.27
N ASP A 252 80.41 -18.48 -21.94
CA ASP A 252 79.00 -18.22 -22.21
C ASP A 252 78.40 -17.34 -21.10
N LEU A 253 77.40 -16.54 -21.46
CA LEU A 253 76.75 -15.64 -20.51
C LEU A 253 75.63 -16.38 -19.78
N TYR A 254 75.81 -16.65 -18.50
CA TYR A 254 74.77 -17.13 -17.61
C TYR A 254 73.96 -15.95 -17.08
N ILE A 255 72.65 -15.96 -17.32
CA ILE A 255 71.72 -14.93 -16.91
C ILE A 255 70.76 -15.55 -15.90
N SER A 256 70.61 -14.94 -14.73
CA SER A 256 69.66 -15.37 -13.72
C SER A 256 68.95 -14.18 -13.07
N GLY A 257 67.74 -14.40 -12.58
CA GLY A 257 67.02 -13.36 -11.86
C GLY A 257 65.79 -13.89 -11.14
N SER A 258 65.11 -12.99 -10.46
CA SER A 258 63.86 -13.29 -9.75
C SER A 258 62.83 -12.19 -9.92
N MET A 259 61.57 -12.56 -9.74
CA MET A 259 60.43 -11.67 -9.92
C MET A 259 59.26 -12.07 -9.02
N VAL A 260 58.38 -11.11 -8.72
CA VAL A 260 57.21 -11.33 -7.85
C VAL A 260 55.92 -11.12 -8.63
N ASN A 261 54.93 -11.98 -8.37
CA ASN A 261 53.55 -11.78 -8.82
C ASN A 261 52.88 -10.68 -8.00
N ASN A 262 52.67 -9.51 -8.61
CA ASN A 262 51.95 -8.36 -8.05
C ASN A 262 50.50 -8.23 -8.57
N ALA A 263 50.02 -9.18 -9.37
CA ALA A 263 48.62 -9.25 -9.80
C ALA A 263 47.66 -9.45 -8.60
N THR A 264 46.36 -9.34 -8.83
CA THR A 264 45.34 -9.68 -7.83
C THR A 264 44.92 -11.14 -7.86
N ARG A 265 45.49 -11.93 -8.79
CA ARG A 265 45.21 -13.35 -9.01
C ARG A 265 46.50 -14.11 -9.33
N PRO A 266 46.50 -15.45 -9.25
CA PRO A 266 47.62 -16.26 -9.72
C PRO A 266 47.92 -15.99 -11.19
N ILE A 267 49.20 -16.09 -11.53
CA ILE A 267 49.68 -16.01 -12.91
C ILE A 267 50.47 -17.26 -13.27
N SER A 268 50.40 -17.66 -14.54
CA SER A 268 51.05 -18.86 -15.04
C SER A 268 51.79 -18.63 -16.35
N SER A 269 52.67 -19.56 -16.69
CA SER A 269 53.47 -19.60 -17.94
C SER A 269 54.14 -18.26 -18.24
N ILE A 270 54.92 -17.78 -17.28
CA ILE A 270 55.55 -16.47 -17.34
C ILE A 270 56.83 -16.59 -18.17
N THR A 271 56.96 -15.78 -19.22
CA THR A 271 58.16 -15.69 -20.05
C THR A 271 58.69 -14.26 -20.04
N VAL A 272 59.99 -14.12 -19.79
CA VAL A 272 60.70 -12.85 -19.70
C VAL A 272 61.59 -12.67 -20.92
N LEU A 273 61.56 -11.48 -21.51
CA LEU A 273 62.47 -11.04 -22.57
C LEU A 273 63.60 -10.22 -21.94
N VAL A 274 64.83 -10.67 -22.14
CA VAL A 274 66.04 -10.04 -21.62
C VAL A 274 66.88 -9.53 -22.79
N ASP A 275 67.21 -8.24 -22.77
CA ASP A 275 68.20 -7.62 -23.65
C ASP A 275 69.58 -7.68 -23.02
N ILE A 276 70.60 -7.86 -23.87
CA ILE A 276 71.99 -8.06 -23.50
C ILE A 276 72.83 -6.97 -24.15
N TYR A 277 73.63 -6.27 -23.34
CA TYR A 277 74.48 -5.17 -23.76
C TYR A 277 75.93 -5.40 -23.33
N GLY A 278 76.89 -4.98 -24.14
CA GLY A 278 78.29 -4.91 -23.74
C GLY A 278 78.50 -3.84 -22.69
N THR A 279 79.61 -3.92 -21.96
CA THR A 279 80.00 -2.90 -20.97
C THR A 279 80.27 -1.52 -21.58
N ASP A 280 80.44 -1.44 -22.90
CA ASP A 280 80.53 -0.21 -23.68
C ASP A 280 79.15 0.34 -24.13
N GLY A 281 78.06 -0.33 -23.77
CA GLY A 281 76.69 0.00 -24.15
C GLY A 281 76.25 -0.53 -25.52
N SER A 282 77.08 -1.32 -26.21
CA SER A 282 76.70 -1.93 -27.49
C SER A 282 75.64 -3.02 -27.31
N TYR A 283 74.62 -3.08 -28.19
CA TYR A 283 73.62 -4.15 -28.15
C TYR A 283 74.21 -5.47 -28.68
N LEU A 284 74.16 -6.53 -27.87
CA LEU A 284 74.71 -7.84 -28.17
C LEU A 284 73.65 -8.87 -28.57
N GLY A 285 72.40 -8.65 -28.16
CA GLY A 285 71.26 -9.48 -28.53
C GLY A 285 70.17 -9.52 -27.46
N GLN A 286 69.27 -10.49 -27.60
CA GLN A 286 68.17 -10.73 -26.68
C GLN A 286 67.90 -12.22 -26.54
N THR A 287 67.29 -12.63 -25.43
CA THR A 287 66.82 -14.00 -25.21
C THR A 287 65.49 -14.03 -24.44
N TYR A 288 64.77 -15.14 -24.58
CA TYR A 288 63.57 -15.43 -23.80
C TYR A 288 63.90 -16.47 -22.74
N VAL A 289 63.35 -16.31 -21.55
CA VAL A 289 63.51 -17.25 -20.44
C VAL A 289 62.20 -17.44 -19.70
N ASP A 290 61.86 -18.70 -19.42
CA ASP A 290 60.67 -19.05 -18.67
C ASP A 290 60.96 -19.01 -17.17
N VAL A 291 59.97 -18.57 -16.39
CA VAL A 291 60.05 -18.47 -14.93
C VAL A 291 59.56 -19.77 -14.31
N TYR A 292 60.28 -20.24 -13.29
CA TYR A 292 59.89 -21.36 -12.45
C TYR A 292 59.68 -20.93 -10.98
N PRO A 293 58.70 -21.49 -10.27
CA PRO A 293 57.68 -22.43 -10.77
C PRO A 293 56.77 -21.78 -11.84
N SER A 294 56.19 -22.59 -12.73
CA SER A 294 55.38 -22.11 -13.86
C SER A 294 54.03 -21.50 -13.44
N TRP A 295 53.78 -21.42 -12.14
CA TRP A 295 52.59 -20.89 -11.49
C TRP A 295 53.04 -20.13 -10.24
N LEU A 296 52.60 -18.88 -10.11
CA LEU A 296 52.89 -18.04 -8.94
C LEU A 296 51.59 -17.54 -8.33
N GLU A 297 51.36 -17.84 -7.06
CA GLU A 297 50.30 -17.19 -6.27
C GLU A 297 50.60 -15.70 -6.08
N VAL A 298 49.60 -14.94 -5.64
CA VAL A 298 49.76 -13.49 -5.40
C VAL A 298 50.81 -13.26 -4.31
N GLY A 299 51.85 -12.48 -4.64
CA GLY A 299 52.98 -12.16 -3.77
C GLY A 299 54.09 -13.21 -3.76
N GLU A 300 53.95 -14.32 -4.49
CA GLU A 300 55.02 -15.32 -4.61
C GLU A 300 56.12 -14.87 -5.57
N GLU A 301 57.34 -15.33 -5.27
CA GLU A 301 58.53 -15.08 -6.07
C GLU A 301 58.82 -16.28 -6.98
N GLY A 302 59.11 -15.99 -8.25
CA GLY A 302 59.60 -16.94 -9.24
C GLY A 302 61.01 -16.57 -9.69
N PHE A 303 61.71 -17.57 -10.22
CA PHE A 303 63.11 -17.49 -10.62
C PHE A 303 63.25 -17.85 -12.09
N PHE A 304 64.24 -17.28 -12.76
CA PHE A 304 64.55 -17.62 -14.15
C PHE A 304 66.05 -17.70 -14.34
N GLU A 305 66.50 -18.62 -15.19
CA GLU A 305 67.90 -18.78 -15.55
C GLU A 305 68.03 -19.24 -17.00
N THR A 306 69.03 -18.73 -17.73
CA THR A 306 69.32 -19.13 -19.11
C THR A 306 70.80 -18.90 -19.44
N TYR A 307 71.26 -19.53 -20.51
CA TYR A 307 72.56 -19.27 -21.11
C TYR A 307 72.39 -18.54 -22.45
N TYR A 308 73.28 -17.58 -22.73
CA TYR A 308 73.39 -16.93 -24.02
C TYR A 308 74.79 -17.13 -24.60
N TYR A 309 74.85 -17.86 -25.70
CA TYR A 309 76.07 -18.38 -26.29
C TYR A 309 76.75 -17.38 -27.23
N GLY A 310 78.08 -17.38 -27.25
CA GLY A 310 78.85 -16.67 -28.27
C GLY A 310 79.20 -15.21 -27.99
N VAL A 311 79.00 -14.73 -26.76
CA VAL A 311 79.37 -13.37 -26.33
C VAL A 311 80.84 -13.30 -25.90
N TYR A 312 81.36 -14.26 -25.13
CA TYR A 312 82.76 -14.35 -24.68
C TYR A 312 83.33 -13.09 -24.01
N GLN A 313 82.46 -12.23 -23.47
CA GLN A 313 82.81 -11.01 -22.76
C GLN A 313 81.77 -10.71 -21.66
N GLU A 314 82.14 -9.90 -20.67
CA GLU A 314 81.18 -9.41 -19.66
C GLU A 314 80.10 -8.56 -20.33
N ALA A 315 78.87 -8.68 -19.84
CA ALA A 315 77.70 -8.01 -20.39
C ALA A 315 76.75 -7.57 -19.28
N GLU A 316 76.05 -6.47 -19.52
CA GLU A 316 74.93 -6.01 -18.72
C GLU A 316 73.62 -6.54 -19.33
N VAL A 317 72.66 -6.87 -18.47
CA VAL A 317 71.36 -7.40 -18.90
C VAL A 317 70.23 -6.55 -18.35
N SER A 318 69.15 -6.44 -19.12
CA SER A 318 67.96 -5.70 -18.74
C SER A 318 66.71 -6.47 -19.15
N VAL A 319 65.75 -6.58 -18.24
CA VAL A 319 64.43 -7.15 -18.55
C VAL A 319 63.61 -6.09 -19.28
N VAL A 320 63.20 -6.39 -20.51
CA VAL A 320 62.47 -5.44 -21.37
C VAL A 320 60.98 -5.70 -21.37
N ASN A 321 60.58 -6.97 -21.29
CA ASN A 321 59.17 -7.34 -21.27
C ASN A 321 58.96 -8.66 -20.53
N ALA A 322 57.75 -8.85 -20.00
CA ALA A 322 57.28 -10.12 -19.47
C ALA A 322 55.89 -10.40 -20.02
N THR A 323 55.59 -11.67 -20.28
CA THR A 323 54.26 -12.14 -20.69
C THR A 323 53.81 -13.23 -19.74
N TRP A 324 52.51 -13.31 -19.46
CA TRP A 324 51.93 -14.25 -18.51
C TRP A 324 50.47 -14.54 -18.88
N TYR A 325 49.91 -15.61 -18.32
CA TYR A 325 48.47 -15.87 -18.30
C TYR A 325 47.90 -15.56 -16.92
N LEU A 326 46.73 -14.92 -16.90
CA LEU A 326 45.98 -14.64 -15.68
C LEU A 326 44.94 -15.75 -15.48
N GLU A 327 44.81 -16.23 -14.26
CA GLU A 327 43.89 -17.33 -13.88
C GLU A 327 42.61 -16.82 -13.18
#